data_AF-A0A965VGY8-F1
#
_entry.id   AF-A0A965VGY8-F1
#
_cell.length_a   1.000
_cell.length_b   1.000
_cell.length_c   1.000
_cell.angle_alpha   90.00
_cell.angle_beta   90.00
_cell.angle_gamma   90.00
#
_symmetry.space_group_name_H-M   'P 1'
#
loop_
_entity.id
_entity.type
_entity.pdbx_description
1 polymer ?
#
loop_
_entity_poly.entity_id
_entity_poly.type
_entity_poly.pdbx_seq_one_letter_code
_entity_poly.pdbx_strand_id
1 'polypeptide(L)'
;VEFAIRLPGKSDHGNDVVWLPIDAKCPQDPYQRLLMAQEAANPELVELESKQLEMMVKREAKSIKEKYIEAPFTTDFAIMFIPIEGMYAEILRRPGVMDTLQNEYKVLIAGPMTLSALLNSLQMGFKTLKIQKSTSEVWKVLGEAKTEFLTTSALKGAPDSR
;
A
#
# COMPACT_ATOMS: atom_id res chain seq x y z
N VAL A 1 4.58 5.86 -13.66
CA VAL A 1 4.08 6.01 -12.28
C VAL A 1 3.08 7.14 -12.28
N GLU A 2 1.95 7.01 -11.59
CA GLU A 2 0.97 8.09 -11.52
C GLU A 2 1.40 9.18 -10.54
N PHE A 3 1.96 8.80 -9.39
CA PHE A 3 2.49 9.73 -8.40
C PHE A 3 3.77 9.19 -7.76
N ALA A 4 4.64 10.07 -7.28
CA ALA A 4 5.80 9.66 -6.49
C ALA A 4 6.08 10.68 -5.38
N ILE A 5 6.43 10.19 -4.20
CA ILE A 5 6.86 11.04 -3.09
C ILE A 5 8.37 11.18 -3.17
N ARG A 6 8.85 12.43 -3.17
CA ARG A 6 10.28 12.75 -3.10
C ARG A 6 10.77 12.58 -1.67
N LEU A 7 11.66 11.62 -1.42
CA LEU A 7 12.29 11.38 -0.13
C LEU A 7 13.76 11.81 -0.17
N PRO A 8 14.34 12.27 0.95
CA PRO A 8 15.78 12.49 1.03
C PRO A 8 16.53 11.15 1.02
N GLY A 9 17.64 11.09 0.28
CA GLY A 9 18.47 9.90 0.13
C GLY A 9 19.32 9.58 1.36
N LYS A 10 20.10 8.49 1.27
CA LYS A 10 20.94 7.98 2.38
C LYS A 10 22.24 8.75 2.59
N SER A 11 22.68 9.55 1.62
CA SER A 11 23.93 10.31 1.75
C SER A 11 23.74 11.59 2.57
N ASP A 12 24.72 11.91 3.42
CA ASP A 12 24.81 13.20 4.14
C ASP A 12 25.08 14.40 3.21
N HIS A 13 25.35 14.16 1.92
CA HIS A 13 25.65 15.20 0.94
C HIS A 13 24.41 15.93 0.39
N GLY A 14 23.21 15.65 0.92
CA GLY A 14 22.01 16.47 0.72
C GLY A 14 21.40 16.49 -0.69
N ASN A 15 22.02 15.81 -1.67
CA ASN A 15 21.60 15.80 -3.07
C ASN A 15 21.01 14.47 -3.55
N ASP A 16 21.20 13.37 -2.80
CA ASP A 16 20.57 12.10 -3.16
C ASP A 16 19.07 12.18 -2.90
N VAL A 17 18.30 11.81 -3.92
CA VAL A 17 16.83 11.74 -3.88
C VAL A 17 16.43 10.29 -4.08
N VAL A 18 15.51 9.81 -3.24
CA VAL A 18 14.87 8.51 -3.42
C VAL A 18 13.40 8.73 -3.66
N TRP A 19 12.83 8.05 -4.65
CA TRP A 19 11.41 8.15 -4.95
C TRP A 19 10.63 7.01 -4.31
N LEU A 20 9.52 7.33 -3.64
CA LEU A 20 8.52 6.34 -3.23
C LEU A 20 7.41 6.29 -4.29
N PRO A 21 7.35 5.24 -5.12
CA PRO A 21 6.36 5.14 -6.18
C PRO A 21 4.97 4.88 -5.62
N ILE A 22 3.97 5.54 -6.19
CA ILE A 22 2.55 5.33 -5.91
C ILE A 22 1.81 5.17 -7.24
N ASP A 23 1.11 4.05 -7.40
CA ASP A 23 0.34 3.75 -8.60
C ASP A 23 -1.09 3.41 -8.19
N ALA A 24 -2.09 4.14 -8.71
CA ALA A 24 -3.48 3.84 -8.40
C ALA A 24 -3.98 2.67 -9.23
N LYS A 25 -4.72 1.78 -8.57
CA LYS A 25 -5.38 0.62 -9.19
C LYS A 25 -6.82 0.58 -8.77
N CYS A 26 -7.69 0.39 -9.76
CA CYS A 26 -9.13 0.30 -9.56
C CYS A 26 -9.68 -0.78 -10.52
N PRO A 27 -9.54 -2.07 -10.19
CA PRO A 27 -10.15 -3.14 -10.98
C PRO A 27 -11.69 -3.10 -10.82
N GLN A 28 -12.33 -2.18 -11.55
CA GLN A 28 -13.76 -1.87 -11.41
C GLN A 28 -14.63 -3.09 -11.73
N ASP A 29 -14.40 -3.75 -12.87
CA ASP A 29 -15.24 -4.88 -13.31
C ASP A 29 -15.34 -6.03 -12.29
N PRO A 30 -14.23 -6.62 -11.78
CA PRO A 30 -14.34 -7.69 -10.79
C PRO A 30 -14.91 -7.19 -9.45
N TYR A 31 -14.65 -5.93 -9.07
CA TYR A 31 -15.25 -5.37 -7.86
C TYR A 31 -16.76 -5.18 -8.00
N GLN A 32 -17.25 -4.68 -9.15
CA GLN A 32 -18.69 -4.54 -9.40
C GLN A 32 -19.38 -5.91 -9.42
N ARG A 33 -18.79 -6.93 -10.06
CA ARG A 33 -19.34 -8.29 -10.04
C ARG A 33 -19.40 -8.87 -8.63
N LEU A 34 -18.38 -8.61 -7.82
CA LEU A 34 -18.38 -8.99 -6.40
C LEU A 34 -19.53 -8.32 -5.64
N LEU A 35 -19.75 -7.02 -5.82
CA LEU A 35 -20.88 -6.32 -5.18
C LEU A 35 -22.24 -6.90 -5.61
N MET A 36 -22.44 -7.15 -6.91
CA MET A 36 -23.68 -7.77 -7.40
C MET A 36 -23.90 -9.17 -6.82
N ALA A 37 -22.83 -9.96 -6.65
CA ALA A 37 -22.91 -11.28 -6.04
C ALA A 37 -23.31 -11.21 -4.56
N GLN A 38 -22.79 -10.21 -3.83
CA GLN A 38 -23.15 -9.94 -2.44
C GLN A 38 -24.61 -9.49 -2.31
N GLU A 39 -25.06 -8.56 -3.17
CA GLU A 39 -26.45 -8.09 -3.23
C GLU A 39 -27.43 -9.22 -3.53
N ALA A 40 -27.05 -10.16 -4.41
CA ALA A 40 -27.82 -11.36 -4.71
C ALA A 40 -27.77 -12.44 -3.61
N ALA A 41 -27.02 -12.22 -2.53
CA ALA A 41 -26.78 -13.18 -1.45
C ALA A 41 -26.32 -14.56 -1.96
N ASN A 42 -25.51 -14.59 -3.02
CA ASN A 42 -25.00 -15.82 -3.63
C ASN A 42 -23.57 -16.10 -3.16
N PRO A 43 -23.36 -16.96 -2.13
CA PRO A 43 -22.04 -17.18 -1.54
C PRO A 43 -21.03 -17.81 -2.52
N GLU A 44 -21.49 -18.65 -3.45
CA GLU A 44 -20.62 -19.29 -4.45
C GLU A 44 -20.07 -18.23 -5.42
N LEU A 45 -20.93 -17.32 -5.87
CA LEU A 45 -20.54 -16.25 -6.78
C LEU A 45 -19.67 -15.21 -6.06
N VAL A 46 -19.94 -14.93 -4.79
CA VAL A 46 -19.10 -14.05 -3.96
C VAL A 46 -17.67 -14.60 -3.87
N GLU A 47 -17.49 -15.89 -3.59
CA GLU A 47 -16.13 -16.47 -3.53
C GLU A 47 -15.44 -16.48 -4.89
N LEU A 48 -16.18 -16.76 -5.97
CA LEU A 48 -15.66 -16.72 -7.33
C LEU A 48 -15.11 -15.33 -7.70
N GLU A 49 -15.92 -14.29 -7.53
CA GLU A 49 -15.54 -12.92 -7.89
C GLU A 49 -14.49 -12.35 -6.92
N SER A 50 -14.51 -12.77 -5.65
CA SER A 50 -13.44 -12.44 -4.69
C SER A 50 -12.07 -12.97 -5.14
N LYS A 51 -12.00 -14.21 -5.65
CA LYS A 51 -10.77 -14.78 -6.22
C LYS A 51 -10.33 -14.04 -7.49
N GLN A 52 -11.26 -13.59 -8.32
CA GLN A 52 -10.95 -12.79 -9.51
C GLN A 52 -10.34 -11.44 -9.12
N LEU A 53 -10.94 -10.75 -8.14
CA LEU A 53 -10.40 -9.50 -7.60
C LEU A 53 -8.99 -9.71 -7.03
N GLU A 54 -8.78 -10.75 -6.23
CA GLU A 54 -7.48 -11.13 -5.68
C GLU A 54 -6.41 -11.35 -6.78
N MET A 55 -6.75 -12.12 -7.82
CA MET A 55 -5.84 -12.41 -8.93
C MET A 55 -5.44 -11.12 -9.66
N MET A 56 -6.40 -10.23 -9.91
CA MET A 56 -6.15 -8.93 -10.53
C MET A 56 -5.22 -8.08 -9.67
N VAL A 57 -5.47 -7.98 -8.36
CA VAL A 57 -4.63 -7.22 -7.43
C VAL A 57 -3.20 -7.74 -7.42
N LYS A 58 -3.00 -9.07 -7.35
CA LYS A 58 -1.66 -9.68 -7.41
C LYS A 58 -0.95 -9.36 -8.73
N ARG A 59 -1.67 -9.40 -9.86
CA ARG A 59 -1.12 -9.04 -11.18
C ARG A 59 -0.70 -7.56 -11.24
N GLU A 60 -1.52 -6.65 -10.73
CA GLU A 60 -1.19 -5.23 -10.71
C GLU A 60 0.02 -4.96 -9.81
N ALA A 61 0.14 -5.66 -8.68
CA ALA A 61 1.28 -5.52 -7.77
C ALA A 61 2.59 -5.99 -8.41
N LYS A 62 2.54 -7.13 -9.11
CA LYS A 62 3.66 -7.60 -9.93
C LYS A 62 4.06 -6.54 -10.96
N SER A 63 3.09 -5.95 -11.67
CA SER A 63 3.38 -4.88 -12.63
C SER A 63 3.99 -3.64 -11.97
N ILE A 64 3.56 -3.25 -10.77
CA ILE A 64 4.13 -2.12 -10.03
C ILE A 64 5.59 -2.41 -9.67
N LYS A 65 5.88 -3.60 -9.15
CA LYS A 65 7.25 -4.03 -8.83
C LYS A 65 8.16 -3.92 -10.05
N GLU A 66 7.76 -4.55 -11.15
CA GLU A 66 8.57 -4.63 -12.37
C GLU A 66 8.82 -3.27 -13.01
N LYS A 67 7.87 -2.33 -12.89
CA LYS A 67 7.97 -1.02 -13.52
C LYS A 67 8.67 0.04 -12.67
N TYR A 68 8.59 -0.06 -11.34
CA TYR A 68 8.88 1.08 -10.47
C TYR A 68 9.81 0.80 -9.30
N ILE A 69 10.13 -0.45 -8.97
CA ILE A 69 11.02 -0.75 -7.84
C ILE A 69 12.44 -0.99 -8.37
N GLU A 70 13.29 0.02 -8.25
CA GLU A 70 14.67 0.04 -8.71
C GLU A 70 15.57 0.77 -7.71
N ALA A 71 16.03 0.06 -6.67
CA ALA A 71 17.00 0.62 -5.73
C ALA A 71 18.37 0.82 -6.42
N PRO A 72 19.09 1.94 -6.17
CA PRO A 72 18.86 2.95 -5.13
C PRO A 72 18.00 4.15 -5.55
N PHE A 73 17.47 4.19 -6.77
CA PHE A 73 16.72 5.35 -7.30
C PHE A 73 15.32 5.48 -6.69
N THR A 74 14.70 4.34 -6.37
CA THR A 74 13.43 4.26 -5.64
C THR A 74 13.60 3.56 -4.30
N THR A 75 12.56 3.65 -3.47
CA THR A 75 12.43 2.78 -2.30
C THR A 75 12.45 1.31 -2.73
N ASP A 76 12.79 0.41 -1.80
CA ASP A 76 12.75 -1.04 -1.99
C ASP A 76 11.32 -1.61 -1.96
N PHE A 77 10.32 -0.73 -1.90
CA PHE A 77 8.89 -1.02 -1.96
C PHE A 77 8.14 0.08 -2.71
N ALA A 78 6.89 -0.18 -3.09
CA ALA A 78 5.98 0.81 -3.67
C ALA A 78 4.61 0.76 -3.00
N ILE A 79 3.76 1.75 -3.26
CA ILE A 79 2.37 1.79 -2.79
C ILE A 79 1.42 1.58 -3.97
N MET A 80 0.57 0.56 -3.85
CA MET A 80 -0.64 0.42 -4.66
C MET A 80 -1.76 1.20 -3.97
N PHE A 81 -2.19 2.28 -4.61
CA PHE A 81 -3.30 3.08 -4.10
C PHE A 81 -4.63 2.54 -4.63
N ILE A 82 -5.57 2.22 -3.74
CA ILE A 82 -6.94 1.81 -4.12
C ILE A 82 -7.87 2.97 -3.80
N PRO A 83 -8.42 3.69 -4.79
CA PRO A 83 -9.16 4.93 -4.54
C PRO A 83 -10.53 4.72 -3.89
N ILE A 84 -11.07 3.49 -3.91
CA ILE A 84 -12.36 3.14 -3.34
C ILE A 84 -12.15 2.39 -2.03
N GLU A 85 -12.56 2.97 -0.90
CA GLU A 85 -12.35 2.36 0.42
C GLU A 85 -13.06 1.01 0.56
N GLY A 86 -14.25 0.84 -0.03
CA GLY A 86 -14.96 -0.44 -0.06
C GLY A 86 -14.16 -1.55 -0.77
N MET A 87 -13.53 -1.21 -1.91
CA MET A 87 -12.67 -2.14 -2.65
C MET A 87 -11.41 -2.47 -1.84
N TYR A 88 -10.78 -1.48 -1.22
CA TYR A 88 -9.66 -1.69 -0.29
C TYR A 88 -10.02 -2.68 0.83
N ALA A 89 -11.22 -2.52 1.42
CA ALA A 89 -11.72 -3.41 2.47
C ALA A 89 -12.01 -4.84 1.97
N GLU A 90 -12.50 -5.02 0.74
CA GLU A 90 -12.66 -6.35 0.13
C GLU A 90 -11.31 -7.05 -0.06
N ILE A 91 -10.28 -6.32 -0.51
CA ILE A 91 -8.95 -6.88 -0.71
C ILE A 91 -8.32 -7.29 0.63
N LEU A 92 -8.48 -6.48 1.68
CA LEU A 92 -8.01 -6.80 3.03
C LEU A 92 -8.63 -8.08 3.61
N ARG A 93 -9.88 -8.39 3.23
CA ARG A 93 -10.57 -9.60 3.70
C ARG A 93 -10.05 -10.89 3.07
N ARG A 94 -9.19 -10.82 2.04
CA ARG A 94 -8.62 -12.01 1.39
C ARG A 94 -7.39 -12.53 2.15
N PRO A 95 -7.45 -13.74 2.73
CA PRO A 95 -6.32 -14.29 3.48
C PRO A 95 -5.06 -14.40 2.61
N GLY A 96 -3.92 -14.00 3.16
CA GLY A 96 -2.60 -14.13 2.51
C GLY A 96 -2.33 -13.17 1.34
N VAL A 97 -3.31 -12.36 0.90
CA VAL A 97 -3.09 -11.39 -0.18
C VAL A 97 -2.08 -10.33 0.24
N MET A 98 -2.22 -9.78 1.46
CA MET A 98 -1.31 -8.77 2.00
C MET A 98 0.12 -9.30 2.11
N ASP A 99 0.27 -10.54 2.59
CA ASP A 99 1.58 -11.18 2.72
C ASP A 99 2.25 -11.36 1.36
N THR A 100 1.52 -11.84 0.35
CA THR A 100 2.04 -11.98 -1.01
C THR A 100 2.44 -10.61 -1.59
N LEU A 101 1.56 -9.59 -1.47
CA LEU A 101 1.84 -8.23 -1.94
C LEU A 101 3.14 -7.68 -1.33
N GLN A 102 3.27 -7.80 -0.01
CA GLN A 102 4.41 -7.27 0.70
C GLN A 102 5.70 -8.07 0.47
N ASN A 103 5.64 -9.40 0.58
CA ASN A 103 6.84 -10.22 0.62
C ASN A 103 7.38 -10.50 -0.79
N GLU A 104 6.50 -10.85 -1.72
CA GLU A 104 6.87 -11.24 -3.08
C GLU A 104 7.00 -10.01 -3.99
N TYR A 105 6.03 -9.10 -3.92
CA TYR A 105 5.98 -7.94 -4.81
C TYR A 105 6.59 -6.67 -4.22
N LYS A 106 6.89 -6.64 -2.91
CA LYS A 106 7.34 -5.41 -2.23
C LYS A 106 6.37 -4.24 -2.45
N VAL A 107 5.07 -4.54 -2.48
CA VAL A 107 4.01 -3.56 -2.65
C VAL A 107 3.17 -3.51 -1.38
N LEU A 108 3.00 -2.30 -0.85
CA LEU A 108 2.03 -2.00 0.20
C LEU A 108 0.75 -1.50 -0.45
N ILE A 109 -0.40 -1.80 0.13
CA ILE A 109 -1.69 -1.31 -0.36
C ILE A 109 -2.21 -0.22 0.58
N ALA A 110 -2.83 0.81 0.01
CA ALA A 110 -3.43 1.89 0.79
C ALA A 110 -4.74 2.38 0.16
N GLY A 111 -5.78 2.53 0.97
CA GLY A 111 -6.97 3.33 0.63
C GLY A 111 -6.76 4.83 0.85
N PRO A 112 -7.75 5.69 0.52
CA PRO A 112 -7.66 7.14 0.72
C PRO A 112 -7.31 7.56 2.16
N MET A 113 -7.94 6.94 3.16
CA MET A 113 -7.67 7.27 4.56
C MET A 113 -6.27 6.85 4.98
N THR A 114 -5.87 5.62 4.60
CA THR A 114 -4.55 5.05 4.91
C THR A 114 -3.43 5.87 4.27
N LEU A 115 -3.58 6.27 3.01
CA LEU A 115 -2.60 7.12 2.33
C LEU A 115 -2.55 8.52 2.95
N SER A 116 -3.69 9.10 3.32
CA SER A 116 -3.73 10.41 4.00
C SER A 116 -2.98 10.37 5.34
N ALA A 117 -3.19 9.32 6.12
CA ALA A 117 -2.47 9.09 7.37
C ALA A 117 -0.96 8.95 7.12
N LEU A 118 -0.54 8.20 6.09
CA LEU A 118 0.87 8.09 5.69
C LEU A 118 1.51 9.45 5.45
N LEU A 119 0.86 10.25 4.60
CA LEU A 119 1.38 11.54 4.18
C LEU A 119 1.52 12.48 5.39
N ASN A 120 0.56 12.45 6.31
CA ASN A 120 0.62 13.20 7.56
C ASN A 120 1.78 12.75 8.45
N SER A 121 1.96 11.43 8.65
CA SER A 121 3.06 10.86 9.43
C SER A 121 4.42 11.21 8.83
N LEU A 122 4.58 11.10 7.50
CA LEU A 122 5.80 11.51 6.80
C LEU A 122 6.06 13.02 6.93
N GLN A 123 5.03 13.85 6.79
CA GLN A 123 5.16 15.30 6.91
C GLN A 123 5.62 15.69 8.32
N MET A 124 5.04 15.09 9.36
CA MET A 124 5.45 15.31 10.75
C MET A 124 6.88 14.83 10.99
N GLY A 125 7.22 13.62 10.53
CA GLY A 125 8.57 13.08 10.65
C GLY A 125 9.63 13.97 10.00
N PHE A 126 9.40 14.45 8.78
CA PHE A 126 10.34 15.35 8.11
C PHE A 126 10.44 16.74 8.74
N LYS A 127 9.36 17.26 9.34
CA LYS A 127 9.41 18.52 10.10
C LYS A 127 10.30 18.38 11.33
N THR A 128 10.19 17.29 12.08
CA THR A 128 11.03 17.03 13.26
C THR A 128 12.51 16.88 12.87
N LEU A 129 12.80 16.21 11.75
CA LEU A 129 14.16 15.95 11.30
C LEU A 129 14.92 17.19 10.83
N LYS A 130 14.22 18.18 10.24
CA LYS A 130 14.82 19.48 9.92
C LYS A 130 15.30 20.25 11.16
N ILE A 131 14.75 19.94 12.34
CA ILE A 131 15.14 20.55 13.61
C ILE A 131 16.40 19.85 14.17
N GLN A 132 16.58 18.55 13.93
CA GLN A 132 17.65 17.73 14.53
C GLN A 132 18.94 17.57 13.68
N LYS A 133 18.96 18.01 12.41
CA LYS A 133 20.14 17.94 11.49
C LYS A 133 20.76 16.53 11.35
N SER A 134 19.94 15.48 11.41
CA SER A 134 20.39 14.09 11.23
C SER A 134 19.67 13.42 10.06
N THR A 135 20.41 13.14 8.98
CA THR A 135 19.93 12.47 7.76
C THR A 135 19.64 10.97 7.99
N SER A 136 20.25 10.36 9.02
CA SER A 136 20.08 8.94 9.35
C SER A 136 18.72 8.62 9.99
N GLU A 137 18.07 9.59 10.63
CA GLU A 137 16.77 9.41 11.30
C GLU A 137 15.57 9.39 10.31
N VAL A 138 15.74 9.89 9.06
CA VAL A 138 14.71 9.82 8.00
C VAL A 138 14.27 8.38 7.73
N TRP A 139 15.25 7.48 7.64
CA TRP A 139 15.01 6.08 7.28
C TRP A 139 14.35 5.31 8.43
N LYS A 140 14.57 5.75 9.67
CA LYS A 140 13.86 5.23 10.85
C LYS A 140 12.38 5.59 10.82
N VAL A 141 12.04 6.84 10.53
CA VAL A 141 10.64 7.29 10.38
C VAL A 141 9.93 6.54 9.24
N LEU A 142 10.61 6.32 8.10
CA LEU A 142 10.04 5.54 7.01
C LEU A 142 9.81 4.07 7.39
N GLY A 143 10.74 3.47 8.15
CA GLY A 143 10.59 2.12 8.69
C GLY A 143 9.47 2.00 9.72
N GLU A 144 9.33 3.00 10.60
CA GLU A 144 8.24 3.09 11.58
C GLU A 144 6.89 3.25 10.89
N ALA A 145 6.79 4.19 9.93
CA ALA A 145 5.59 4.37 9.12
C ALA A 145 5.23 3.06 8.42
N LYS A 146 6.19 2.40 7.74
CA LYS A 146 6.02 1.06 7.13
C LYS A 146 5.46 0.03 8.12
N THR A 147 5.97 0.00 9.35
CA THR A 147 5.53 -0.96 10.39
C THR A 147 4.12 -0.65 10.89
N GLU A 148 3.77 0.64 11.00
CA GLU A 148 2.44 1.09 11.34
C GLU A 148 1.41 0.66 10.27
N PHE A 149 1.75 0.70 8.97
CA PHE A 149 0.88 0.18 7.90
C PHE A 149 0.52 -1.29 8.08
N LEU A 150 1.47 -2.11 8.54
CA LEU A 150 1.24 -3.53 8.77
C LEU A 150 0.31 -3.74 9.97
N THR A 151 0.48 -2.91 11.00
CA THR A 151 -0.29 -3.01 12.24
C THR A 151 -1.72 -2.52 12.06
N THR A 152 -1.93 -1.35 11.41
CA THR A 152 -3.28 -0.81 11.18
C THR A 152 -4.09 -1.66 10.21
N SER A 153 -3.44 -2.30 9.23
CA SER A 153 -4.09 -3.28 8.34
C SER A 153 -4.48 -4.56 9.10
N ALA A 154 -3.66 -5.01 10.05
CA ALA A 154 -3.95 -6.19 10.87
C ALA A 154 -5.07 -5.95 11.90
N LEU A 155 -5.13 -4.75 12.50
CA LEU A 155 -6.14 -4.42 13.52
C LEU A 155 -7.56 -4.30 12.96
N LYS A 156 -7.72 -4.01 11.66
CA LYS A 156 -9.04 -3.98 10.99
C LYS A 156 -9.52 -5.35 10.48
N GLY A 157 -8.68 -6.39 10.59
CA GLY A 157 -8.97 -7.76 10.13
C GLY A 157 -9.28 -8.77 11.24
N ALA A 158 -9.27 -8.37 12.51
CA ALA A 158 -9.67 -9.27 13.59
C ALA A 158 -11.21 -9.43 13.58
N PRO A 159 -11.76 -10.64 13.37
CA PRO A 159 -13.15 -10.88 13.66
C PRO A 159 -13.35 -10.67 15.16
N ASP A 160 -14.31 -9.83 15.50
CA ASP A 160 -14.77 -9.62 16.86
C ASP A 160 -15.24 -10.97 17.42
N SER A 161 -14.36 -11.64 18.16
CA SER A 161 -14.62 -12.94 18.73
C SER A 161 -15.19 -12.76 20.13
N ARG A 162 -16.51 -12.54 20.17
CA ARG A 162 -17.42 -12.69 21.31
C ARG A 162 -17.29 -11.70 22.47
#